data_AF-A0A2V8PJ98-F1
#
_entry.id   AF-A0A2V8PJ98-F1
#
_cell.length_a   1.000
_cell.length_b   1.000
_cell.length_c   1.000
_cell.angle_alpha   90.00
_cell.angle_beta   90.00
_cell.angle_gamma   90.00
#
_symmetry.space_group_name_H-M   'P 1'
#
loop_
_entity.id
_entity.type
_entity.pdbx_description
1 polymer ?
#
loop_
_entity_poly.entity_id
_entity_poly.type
_entity_poly.pdbx_seq_one_letter_code
_entity_poly.pdbx_strand_id
1 'polypeptide(L)'
;MVDENGRGSQVVRIPSHRSTVSRIGVLALVCFALAVLVVARPADNEKSRSRAQRALRSGDFERAEQIYRELLAKDDRDMDARLGLSHALLKQRRLQDSFDHAARVIAIDPLSARAHALLGSAILASGDFRLSVEEFRTALSLDDNQAMAIAGLAMVDYYENRLGRCVSGLRRAASIDPDEPDYVFSLGQAAARSERYKEAADAYERFLIIAPRTDADRRARIRGLIDFLRYLGQQSSLYDLEGADRTVVEFENRDNRPIVKIRINGSKDYLRFVLDTGSGMSVISEETARKLGLKPVAHGGLARAVGGGGRFEIVYGYLSSIDIGEVRIASVPVYIRHFFDDHNPVDGYLGIAALGRMITSVDYGTQSLTLIRQRNNDIDLGKLVNSLGKSDNVQTVESRPGFNVPVRTTASGFLSGEILIDGVKRPLNFIIDTGATVTVMAEKLAAQDEVQPFIKEGRMRVFGAAGIAEDVKMALLPKISVGAYSRERVDAAVLDLEPVNETAGFLQSGILGGNFLRHFRVVFDFQRGVVRLEPLDASAVQIGSPTPESSVH
;
A
#
# COMPACT_ATOMS: atom_id res chain seq x y z
N MET A 1 -3.10 -77.06 83.35
CA MET A 1 -4.23 -77.25 84.27
C MET A 1 -5.41 -76.64 83.53
N VAL A 2 -6.24 -77.40 82.79
CA VAL A 2 -7.19 -78.43 83.27
C VAL A 2 -8.00 -77.84 84.42
N ASP A 3 -9.31 -77.66 84.41
CA ASP A 3 -10.38 -77.94 83.47
C ASP A 3 -11.57 -77.06 83.94
N GLU A 4 -12.62 -77.02 83.13
CA GLU A 4 -13.98 -77.41 83.53
C GLU A 4 -15.13 -76.44 83.15
N ASN A 5 -16.08 -77.09 82.47
CA ASN A 5 -17.26 -76.63 81.78
C ASN A 5 -18.45 -76.41 82.72
N GLY A 6 -19.47 -75.69 82.23
CA GLY A 6 -20.86 -75.90 82.64
C GLY A 6 -21.75 -74.68 82.47
N ARG A 7 -22.36 -74.49 81.29
CA ARG A 7 -23.78 -74.79 80.95
C ARG A 7 -24.83 -73.93 81.69
N GLY A 8 -25.68 -73.25 80.91
CA GLY A 8 -26.92 -72.64 81.42
C GLY A 8 -27.69 -71.82 80.38
N SER A 9 -28.43 -72.50 79.51
CA SER A 9 -29.34 -72.03 78.47
C SER A 9 -30.59 -71.30 78.98
N GLN A 10 -31.09 -70.28 78.27
CA GLN A 10 -32.54 -70.14 77.99
C GLN A 10 -32.84 -69.32 76.72
N VAL A 11 -33.94 -69.72 76.09
CA VAL A 11 -34.40 -69.48 74.72
C VAL A 11 -35.60 -68.54 74.74
N VAL A 12 -35.69 -67.58 73.80
CA VAL A 12 -36.99 -67.04 73.31
C VAL A 12 -36.92 -66.85 71.79
N ARG A 13 -38.01 -67.24 71.10
CA ARG A 13 -38.18 -67.36 69.64
C ARG A 13 -38.82 -66.11 68.96
N ILE A 14 -38.24 -65.66 67.82
CA ILE A 14 -38.76 -65.52 66.41
C ILE A 14 -40.07 -64.68 66.14
N PRO A 15 -40.33 -64.04 64.95
CA PRO A 15 -39.53 -63.41 63.86
C PRO A 15 -40.01 -61.98 63.42
N SER A 16 -39.26 -61.28 62.55
CA SER A 16 -39.63 -60.99 61.14
C SER A 16 -38.86 -59.82 60.50
N HIS A 17 -38.78 -59.90 59.17
CA HIS A 17 -38.40 -58.85 58.21
C HIS A 17 -36.93 -58.66 57.79
N ARG A 18 -36.60 -59.39 56.72
CA ARG A 18 -36.12 -58.92 55.40
C ARG A 18 -35.05 -57.81 55.31
N SER A 19 -34.09 -58.14 54.45
CA SER A 19 -33.34 -57.30 53.48
C SER A 19 -31.91 -56.94 53.89
N THR A 20 -30.93 -57.76 53.49
CA THR A 20 -30.15 -57.71 52.23
C THR A 20 -29.25 -56.48 52.06
N VAL A 21 -27.96 -56.74 52.29
CA VAL A 21 -26.80 -56.33 51.46
C VAL A 21 -26.32 -54.87 51.56
N SER A 22 -25.26 -54.72 52.35
CA SER A 22 -23.98 -54.04 52.04
C SER A 22 -24.02 -52.69 51.29
N ARG A 23 -23.96 -51.59 52.06
CA ARG A 23 -23.57 -50.25 51.58
C ARG A 23 -22.05 -50.03 51.70
N ILE A 24 -21.23 -50.90 51.09
CA ILE A 24 -19.79 -50.67 50.90
C ILE A 24 -19.43 -50.51 49.41
N GLY A 25 -20.41 -50.57 48.50
CA GLY A 25 -20.20 -50.52 47.04
C GLY A 25 -20.66 -49.24 46.32
N VAL A 26 -20.68 -48.05 46.96
CA VAL A 26 -21.09 -46.80 46.27
C VAL A 26 -20.04 -45.67 46.34
N LEU A 27 -18.99 -45.79 47.16
CA LEU A 27 -17.95 -44.75 47.23
C LEU A 27 -16.77 -44.98 46.27
N ALA A 28 -16.72 -46.12 45.56
CA ALA A 28 -15.68 -46.41 44.58
C ALA A 28 -16.08 -46.03 43.13
N LEU A 29 -17.35 -45.71 42.86
CA LEU A 29 -17.81 -45.29 41.52
C LEU A 29 -17.87 -43.77 41.34
N VAL A 30 -17.84 -42.99 42.43
CA VAL A 30 -17.80 -41.51 42.36
C VAL A 30 -16.35 -41.00 42.25
N CYS A 31 -15.35 -41.79 42.66
CA CYS A 31 -13.94 -41.43 42.46
C CYS A 31 -13.39 -41.77 41.07
N PHE A 32 -14.12 -42.55 40.25
CA PHE A 32 -13.74 -42.79 38.84
C PHE A 32 -14.45 -41.85 37.86
N ALA A 33 -15.56 -41.23 38.26
CA ALA A 33 -16.28 -40.25 37.45
C ALA A 33 -15.75 -38.81 37.57
N LEU A 34 -14.88 -38.52 38.56
CA LEU A 34 -14.21 -37.22 38.71
C LEU A 34 -12.73 -37.20 38.29
N ALA A 35 -12.21 -38.31 37.79
CA ALA A 35 -10.85 -38.40 37.21
C ALA A 35 -10.81 -38.18 35.69
N VAL A 36 -11.93 -37.75 35.06
CA VAL A 36 -11.97 -37.34 33.63
C VAL A 36 -11.84 -35.82 33.47
N LEU A 37 -11.62 -35.07 34.56
CA LEU A 37 -11.52 -33.61 34.50
C LEU A 37 -10.11 -33.05 34.24
N VAL A 38 -9.13 -33.89 33.88
CA VAL A 38 -7.81 -33.42 33.45
C VAL A 38 -7.31 -34.23 32.24
N VAL A 39 -6.78 -33.52 31.24
CA VAL A 39 -6.12 -33.96 29.98
C VAL A 39 -6.99 -34.28 28.75
N ALA A 40 -8.02 -33.46 28.45
CA ALA A 40 -8.59 -33.41 27.09
C ALA A 40 -8.43 -32.04 26.39
N ARG A 41 -7.83 -31.04 27.05
CA ARG A 41 -7.83 -29.63 26.58
C ARG A 41 -6.68 -29.19 25.67
N PRO A 42 -5.42 -29.67 25.79
CA PRO A 42 -4.35 -29.22 24.90
C PRO A 42 -4.54 -29.72 23.45
N ALA A 43 -4.98 -30.97 23.28
CA ALA A 43 -5.16 -31.59 21.97
C ALA A 43 -6.31 -30.97 21.14
N ASP A 44 -7.41 -30.57 21.77
CA ASP A 44 -8.53 -29.88 21.09
C ASP A 44 -8.14 -28.46 20.65
N ASN A 45 -7.34 -27.75 21.46
CA ASN A 45 -6.82 -26.43 21.11
C ASN A 45 -5.79 -26.51 19.97
N GLU A 46 -4.91 -27.52 19.97
CA GLU A 46 -3.96 -27.75 18.87
C GLU A 46 -4.68 -28.10 17.55
N LYS A 47 -5.70 -28.97 17.60
CA LYS A 47 -6.53 -29.28 16.43
C LYS A 47 -7.26 -28.03 15.91
N SER A 48 -7.74 -27.18 16.82
CA SER A 48 -8.40 -25.92 16.47
C SER A 48 -7.41 -24.92 15.86
N ARG A 49 -6.20 -24.78 16.40
CA ARG A 49 -5.11 -23.98 15.81
C ARG A 49 -4.73 -24.48 14.41
N SER A 50 -4.58 -25.79 14.22
CA SER A 50 -4.31 -26.37 12.89
C SER A 50 -5.44 -26.10 11.88
N ARG A 51 -6.71 -26.09 12.32
CA ARG A 51 -7.85 -25.67 11.48
C ARG A 51 -7.77 -24.19 11.12
N ALA A 52 -7.48 -23.31 12.09
CA ALA A 52 -7.34 -21.88 11.84
C ALA A 52 -6.17 -21.58 10.89
N GLN A 53 -5.02 -22.26 11.06
CA GLN A 53 -3.87 -22.11 10.18
C GLN A 53 -4.18 -22.59 8.75
N ARG A 54 -4.96 -23.67 8.59
CA ARG A 54 -5.43 -24.11 7.27
C ARG A 54 -6.39 -23.09 6.64
N ALA A 55 -7.29 -22.50 7.43
CA ALA A 55 -8.18 -21.44 6.96
C ALA A 55 -7.39 -20.21 6.48
N LEU A 56 -6.35 -19.79 7.22
CA LEU A 56 -5.40 -18.75 6.77
C LEU A 56 -4.75 -19.13 5.43
N ARG A 57 -4.19 -20.34 5.33
CA ARG A 57 -3.52 -20.82 4.10
C ARG A 57 -4.48 -20.94 2.92
N SER A 58 -5.77 -21.21 3.16
CA SER A 58 -6.80 -21.27 2.11
C SER A 58 -7.43 -19.91 1.80
N GLY A 59 -6.97 -18.82 2.45
CA GLY A 59 -7.51 -17.48 2.24
C GLY A 59 -8.88 -17.23 2.88
N ASP A 60 -9.34 -18.12 3.77
CA ASP A 60 -10.58 -17.97 4.53
C ASP A 60 -10.25 -17.29 5.87
N PHE A 61 -9.97 -15.99 5.77
CA PHE A 61 -9.45 -15.20 6.88
C PHE A 61 -10.52 -14.94 7.95
N GLU A 62 -11.78 -14.84 7.56
CA GLU A 62 -12.94 -14.69 8.45
C GLU A 62 -13.13 -15.96 9.29
N ARG A 63 -13.02 -17.14 8.68
CA ARG A 63 -13.09 -18.40 9.44
C ARG A 63 -11.88 -18.57 10.36
N ALA A 64 -10.69 -18.18 9.92
CA ALA A 64 -9.51 -18.18 10.77
C ALA A 64 -9.70 -17.27 11.99
N GLU A 65 -10.19 -16.04 11.78
CA GLU A 65 -10.53 -15.10 12.85
C GLU A 65 -11.53 -15.72 13.83
N GLN A 66 -12.63 -16.30 13.33
CA GLN A 66 -13.64 -16.91 14.19
C GLN A 66 -13.04 -17.99 15.10
N ILE A 67 -12.23 -18.89 14.53
CA ILE A 67 -11.60 -19.98 15.31
C ILE A 67 -10.62 -19.43 16.34
N TYR A 68 -9.82 -18.41 15.99
CA TYR A 68 -8.91 -17.80 16.97
C TYR A 68 -9.65 -17.06 18.08
N ARG A 69 -10.77 -16.38 17.79
CA ARG A 69 -11.63 -15.79 18.81
C ARG A 69 -12.24 -16.85 19.74
N GLU A 70 -12.67 -17.99 19.21
CA GLU A 70 -13.15 -19.12 20.01
C GLU A 70 -12.06 -19.70 20.93
N LEU A 71 -10.81 -19.79 20.46
CA LEU A 71 -9.67 -20.19 21.29
C LEU A 71 -9.42 -19.18 22.42
N LEU A 72 -9.42 -17.89 22.11
CA LEU A 72 -9.21 -16.82 23.10
C LEU A 72 -10.37 -16.68 24.10
N ALA A 73 -11.58 -17.10 23.74
CA ALA A 73 -12.70 -17.18 24.68
C ALA A 73 -12.54 -18.33 25.69
N LYS A 74 -11.81 -19.40 25.33
CA LYS A 74 -11.47 -20.52 26.23
C LYS A 74 -10.26 -20.19 27.09
N ASP A 75 -9.26 -19.52 26.52
CA ASP A 75 -8.04 -19.11 27.18
C ASP A 75 -7.56 -17.76 26.64
N ASP A 76 -7.79 -16.69 27.39
CA ASP A 76 -7.39 -15.34 27.03
C ASP A 76 -5.88 -15.12 27.14
N ARG A 77 -5.10 -16.11 27.61
CA ARG A 77 -3.63 -16.06 27.67
C ARG A 77 -2.97 -16.91 26.59
N ASP A 78 -3.74 -17.45 25.64
CA ASP A 78 -3.18 -18.16 24.49
C ASP A 78 -2.50 -17.16 23.52
N MET A 79 -1.18 -16.99 23.66
CA MET A 79 -0.40 -16.08 22.82
C MET A 79 -0.37 -16.53 21.35
N ASP A 80 -0.33 -17.82 21.08
CA ASP A 80 -0.34 -18.35 19.71
C ASP A 80 -1.65 -18.02 19.00
N ALA A 81 -2.79 -18.21 19.69
CA ALA A 81 -4.09 -17.85 19.17
C ALA A 81 -4.22 -16.34 18.96
N ARG A 82 -3.63 -15.52 19.86
CA ARG A 82 -3.61 -14.07 19.71
C ARG A 82 -2.77 -13.59 18.52
N LEU A 83 -1.59 -14.18 18.30
CA LEU A 83 -0.78 -13.91 17.11
C LEU A 83 -1.47 -14.41 15.83
N GLY A 84 -2.14 -15.56 15.90
CA GLY A 84 -2.96 -16.07 14.81
C GLY A 84 -4.11 -15.12 14.44
N LEU A 85 -4.80 -14.57 15.43
CA LEU A 85 -5.84 -13.57 15.23
C LEU A 85 -5.28 -12.27 14.64
N SER A 86 -4.15 -11.77 15.18
CA SER A 86 -3.46 -10.60 14.63
C SER A 86 -3.10 -10.79 13.15
N HIS A 87 -2.62 -11.97 12.77
CA HIS A 87 -2.30 -12.28 11.38
C HIS A 87 -3.55 -12.36 10.49
N ALA A 88 -4.64 -12.98 10.95
CA ALA A 88 -5.91 -13.01 10.21
C ALA A 88 -6.45 -11.60 9.96
N LEU A 89 -6.43 -10.75 10.99
CA LEU A 89 -6.87 -9.35 10.90
C LEU A 89 -5.99 -8.52 9.96
N LEU A 90 -4.67 -8.76 9.95
CA LEU A 90 -3.76 -8.12 9.01
C LEU A 90 -4.12 -8.47 7.56
N LYS A 91 -4.36 -9.76 7.27
CA LYS A 91 -4.77 -10.23 5.93
C LYS A 91 -6.13 -9.66 5.50
N GLN A 92 -7.01 -9.37 6.45
CA GLN A 92 -8.28 -8.65 6.24
C GLN A 92 -8.15 -7.11 6.19
N ARG A 93 -6.94 -6.55 6.23
CA ARG A 93 -6.67 -5.08 6.28
C ARG A 93 -7.28 -4.38 7.50
N ARG A 94 -7.57 -5.11 8.59
CA ARG A 94 -8.01 -4.55 9.89
C ARG A 94 -6.79 -4.18 10.73
N LEU A 95 -6.12 -3.11 10.29
CA LEU A 95 -4.76 -2.76 10.75
C LEU A 95 -4.70 -2.45 12.25
N GLN A 96 -5.64 -1.68 12.78
CA GLN A 96 -5.68 -1.34 14.21
C GLN A 96 -5.93 -2.56 15.08
N ASP A 97 -6.87 -3.43 14.71
CA ASP A 97 -7.13 -4.66 15.48
C ASP A 97 -5.91 -5.59 15.46
N SER A 98 -5.24 -5.72 14.30
CA SER A 98 -4.01 -6.49 14.17
C SER A 98 -2.90 -5.95 15.08
N PHE A 99 -2.70 -4.62 15.07
CA PHE A 99 -1.78 -3.90 15.94
C PHE A 99 -2.05 -4.20 17.42
N ASP A 100 -3.30 -4.02 17.87
CA ASP A 100 -3.68 -4.17 19.28
C ASP A 100 -3.43 -5.60 19.77
N HIS A 101 -3.71 -6.61 18.95
CA HIS A 101 -3.46 -8.00 19.30
C HIS A 101 -1.97 -8.35 19.35
N ALA A 102 -1.15 -7.86 18.41
CA ALA A 102 0.30 -8.07 18.44
C ALA A 102 0.95 -7.36 19.63
N ALA A 103 0.57 -6.10 19.90
CA ALA A 103 1.09 -5.31 21.01
C ALA A 103 0.78 -5.96 22.38
N ARG A 104 -0.40 -6.56 22.55
CA ARG A 104 -0.74 -7.33 23.76
C ARG A 104 0.16 -8.55 23.97
N VAL A 105 0.62 -9.19 22.90
CA VAL A 105 1.58 -10.30 23.02
C VAL A 105 2.94 -9.76 23.45
N ILE A 106 3.43 -8.69 22.84
CA ILE A 106 4.70 -8.03 23.21
C ILE A 106 4.70 -7.58 24.68
N ALA A 107 3.57 -7.08 25.19
CA ALA A 107 3.45 -6.68 26.59
C ALA A 107 3.62 -7.85 27.60
N ILE A 108 3.37 -9.09 27.16
CA ILE A 108 3.46 -10.30 27.98
C ILE A 108 4.77 -11.06 27.72
N ASP A 109 5.15 -11.16 26.44
CA ASP A 109 6.38 -11.77 25.94
C ASP A 109 7.10 -10.79 25.00
N PRO A 110 7.98 -9.92 25.54
CA PRO A 110 8.76 -8.98 24.76
C PRO A 110 9.81 -9.63 23.83
N LEU A 111 10.04 -10.94 23.93
CA LEU A 111 11.00 -11.67 23.11
C LEU A 111 10.34 -12.38 21.93
N SER A 112 9.05 -12.17 21.70
CA SER A 112 8.32 -12.76 20.59
C SER A 112 8.65 -12.07 19.26
N ALA A 113 9.63 -12.61 18.52
CA ALA A 113 10.01 -12.10 17.19
C ALA A 113 8.81 -11.99 16.22
N ARG A 114 7.91 -12.97 16.27
CA ARG A 114 6.70 -13.00 15.44
C ARG A 114 5.71 -11.88 15.81
N ALA A 115 5.59 -11.52 17.08
CA ALA A 115 4.73 -10.43 17.52
C ALA A 115 5.24 -9.08 17.00
N HIS A 116 6.55 -8.83 17.12
CA HIS A 116 7.21 -7.66 16.54
C HIS A 116 7.05 -7.61 15.01
N ALA A 117 7.18 -8.74 14.31
CA ALA A 117 6.99 -8.79 12.86
C ALA A 117 5.53 -8.49 12.42
N LEU A 118 4.53 -8.98 13.17
CA LEU A 118 3.12 -8.67 12.91
C LEU A 118 2.79 -7.21 13.21
N LEU A 119 3.31 -6.67 14.32
CA LEU A 119 3.17 -5.27 14.69
C LEU A 119 3.78 -4.37 13.62
N GLY A 120 5.03 -4.64 13.22
CA GLY A 120 5.72 -3.92 12.15
C GLY A 120 4.95 -3.95 10.82
N SER A 121 4.36 -5.10 10.46
CA SER A 121 3.53 -5.22 9.24
C SER A 121 2.26 -4.38 9.30
N ALA A 122 1.56 -4.37 10.44
CA ALA A 122 0.37 -3.53 10.63
C ALA A 122 0.70 -2.03 10.59
N ILE A 123 1.82 -1.64 11.20
CA ILE A 123 2.34 -0.27 11.21
C ILE A 123 2.74 0.17 9.79
N LEU A 124 3.46 -0.69 9.04
CA LEU A 124 3.85 -0.41 7.65
C LEU A 124 2.63 -0.23 6.75
N ALA A 125 1.64 -1.14 6.86
CA ALA A 125 0.40 -1.03 6.09
C ALA A 125 -0.40 0.23 6.45
N SER A 126 -0.28 0.72 7.69
CA SER A 126 -0.87 2.00 8.13
C SER A 126 -0.10 3.22 7.62
N GLY A 127 1.10 3.00 7.05
CA GLY A 127 1.93 4.04 6.44
C GLY A 127 2.96 4.68 7.37
N ASP A 128 3.23 4.11 8.56
CA ASP A 128 4.31 4.57 9.43
C ASP A 128 5.58 3.74 9.19
N PHE A 129 6.47 4.29 8.38
CA PHE A 129 7.68 3.59 7.94
C PHE A 129 8.75 3.54 9.01
N ARG A 130 8.85 4.57 9.85
CA ARG A 130 9.91 4.65 10.86
C ARG A 130 9.67 3.60 11.94
N LEU A 131 8.47 3.59 12.53
CA LEU A 131 8.12 2.64 13.57
C LEU A 131 8.11 1.19 13.04
N SER A 132 7.67 0.96 11.80
CA SER A 132 7.69 -0.39 11.24
C SER A 132 9.11 -0.94 11.07
N VAL A 133 10.07 -0.12 10.64
CA VAL A 133 11.48 -0.53 10.56
C VAL A 133 12.05 -0.88 11.93
N GLU A 134 11.72 -0.11 12.97
CA GLU A 134 12.14 -0.41 14.35
C GLU A 134 11.63 -1.79 14.79
N GLU A 135 10.33 -2.06 14.60
CA GLU A 135 9.72 -3.34 14.95
C GLU A 135 10.29 -4.52 14.15
N PHE A 136 10.50 -4.36 12.84
CA PHE A 136 11.11 -5.43 12.04
C PHE A 136 12.56 -5.70 12.44
N ARG A 137 13.34 -4.68 12.79
CA ARG A 137 14.71 -4.86 13.27
C ARG A 137 14.74 -5.57 14.62
N THR A 138 13.83 -5.22 15.52
CA THR A 138 13.67 -5.93 16.80
C THR A 138 13.33 -7.40 16.55
N ALA A 139 12.37 -7.69 15.67
CA ALA A 139 12.04 -9.06 15.27
C ALA A 139 13.25 -9.85 14.76
N LEU A 140 14.06 -9.25 13.89
CA LEU A 140 15.27 -9.89 13.33
C LEU A 140 16.43 -10.00 14.33
N SER A 141 16.47 -9.17 15.37
CA SER A 141 17.44 -9.32 16.46
C SER A 141 17.11 -10.51 17.38
N LEU A 142 15.83 -10.88 17.46
CA LEU A 142 15.32 -12.00 18.24
C LEU A 142 15.35 -13.32 17.45
N ASP A 143 15.03 -13.26 16.15
CA ASP A 143 15.08 -14.38 15.20
C ASP A 143 15.49 -13.87 13.82
N ASP A 144 16.74 -14.14 13.44
CA ASP A 144 17.32 -13.64 12.19
C ASP A 144 16.67 -14.24 10.94
N ASN A 145 15.92 -15.33 11.07
CA ASN A 145 15.19 -16.04 10.02
C ASN A 145 13.68 -15.80 10.08
N GLN A 146 13.22 -14.78 10.80
CA GLN A 146 11.82 -14.37 10.81
C GLN A 146 11.38 -13.84 9.43
N ALA A 147 10.84 -14.72 8.58
CA ALA A 147 10.52 -14.44 7.17
C ALA A 147 9.62 -13.20 6.98
N MET A 148 8.64 -13.00 7.86
CA MET A 148 7.73 -11.84 7.77
C MET A 148 8.46 -10.52 8.00
N ALA A 149 9.41 -10.47 8.93
CA ALA A 149 10.20 -9.27 9.18
C ALA A 149 11.20 -8.99 8.04
N ILE A 150 11.79 -10.04 7.46
CA ILE A 150 12.64 -9.94 6.26
C ILE A 150 11.84 -9.35 5.09
N ALA A 151 10.64 -9.90 4.82
CA ALA A 151 9.75 -9.39 3.78
C ALA A 151 9.27 -7.96 4.07
N GLY A 152 8.95 -7.64 5.33
CA GLY A 152 8.56 -6.31 5.77
C GLY A 152 9.63 -5.25 5.48
N LEU A 153 10.89 -5.49 5.86
CA LEU A 153 12.00 -4.60 5.52
C LEU A 153 12.27 -4.52 4.01
N ALA A 154 12.10 -5.64 3.30
CA ALA A 154 12.23 -5.64 1.85
C ALA A 154 11.14 -4.77 1.19
N MET A 155 9.92 -4.76 1.72
CA MET A 155 8.85 -3.87 1.26
C MET A 155 9.12 -2.41 1.63
N VAL A 156 9.70 -2.10 2.79
CA VAL A 156 10.19 -0.74 3.07
C VAL A 156 11.21 -0.31 2.01
N ASP A 157 12.17 -1.18 1.67
CA ASP A 157 13.13 -0.94 0.60
C ASP A 157 12.44 -0.77 -0.77
N TYR A 158 11.35 -1.47 -1.05
CA TYR A 158 10.55 -1.27 -2.27
C TYR A 158 9.97 0.15 -2.35
N TYR A 159 9.29 0.59 -1.29
CA TYR A 159 8.62 1.89 -1.25
C TYR A 159 9.61 3.06 -1.30
N GLU A 160 10.82 2.87 -0.76
CA GLU A 160 11.91 3.85 -0.77
C GLU A 160 12.89 3.67 -1.95
N ASN A 161 12.44 2.99 -3.02
CA ASN A 161 13.14 2.81 -4.30
C ASN A 161 14.51 2.10 -4.22
N ARG A 162 14.77 1.32 -3.16
CA ARG A 162 15.99 0.50 -2.98
C ARG A 162 15.76 -0.93 -3.49
N LEU A 163 15.45 -1.01 -4.78
CA LEU A 163 14.92 -2.22 -5.42
C LEU A 163 15.85 -3.45 -5.33
N GLY A 164 17.17 -3.24 -5.42
CA GLY A 164 18.14 -4.35 -5.31
C GLY A 164 18.08 -5.06 -3.95
N ARG A 165 17.98 -4.29 -2.85
CA ARG A 165 17.85 -4.86 -1.50
C ARG A 165 16.49 -5.52 -1.31
N CYS A 166 15.43 -4.89 -1.83
CA CYS A 166 14.08 -5.45 -1.83
C CYS A 166 14.04 -6.85 -2.48
N VAL A 167 14.54 -7.00 -3.71
CA VAL A 167 14.55 -8.30 -4.41
C VAL A 167 15.34 -9.36 -3.63
N SER A 168 16.49 -9.01 -3.06
CA SER A 168 17.28 -9.93 -2.24
C SER A 168 16.53 -10.37 -0.98
N GLY A 169 15.89 -9.44 -0.27
CA GLY A 169 15.14 -9.73 0.94
C GLY A 169 13.91 -10.61 0.67
N LEU A 170 13.13 -10.30 -0.37
CA LEU A 170 11.95 -11.09 -0.74
C LEU A 170 12.31 -12.51 -1.19
N ARG A 171 13.43 -12.70 -1.90
CA ARG A 171 13.94 -14.04 -2.22
C ARG A 171 14.29 -14.82 -0.96
N ARG A 172 14.95 -14.19 0.01
CA ARG A 172 15.27 -14.82 1.28
C ARG A 172 14.00 -15.21 2.03
N ALA A 173 13.04 -14.29 2.16
CA ALA A 173 11.75 -14.58 2.79
C ALA A 173 11.01 -15.75 2.12
N ALA A 174 10.92 -15.74 0.78
CA ALA A 174 10.29 -16.83 0.02
C ALA A 174 11.08 -18.17 0.08
N SER A 175 12.38 -18.14 0.35
CA SER A 175 13.16 -19.37 0.58
C SER A 175 12.92 -20.00 1.96
N ILE A 176 12.64 -19.15 2.96
CA ILE A 176 12.35 -19.59 4.34
C ILE A 176 10.91 -20.10 4.43
N ASP A 177 9.96 -19.40 3.81
CA ASP A 177 8.55 -19.80 3.73
C ASP A 177 8.06 -19.82 2.26
N PRO A 178 8.27 -20.95 1.55
CA PRO A 178 7.95 -21.07 0.12
C PRO A 178 6.45 -21.17 -0.20
N ASP A 179 5.61 -21.32 0.83
CA ASP A 179 4.16 -21.44 0.69
C ASP A 179 3.42 -20.13 0.97
N GLU A 180 4.09 -19.07 1.43
CA GLU A 180 3.47 -17.76 1.67
C GLU A 180 3.32 -16.98 0.35
N PRO A 181 2.10 -16.80 -0.17
CA PRO A 181 1.90 -16.20 -1.49
C PRO A 181 2.29 -14.73 -1.55
N ASP A 182 2.19 -13.99 -0.44
CA ASP A 182 2.46 -12.55 -0.44
C ASP A 182 3.93 -12.24 -0.72
N TYR A 183 4.87 -13.09 -0.30
CA TYR A 183 6.30 -12.90 -0.56
C TYR A 183 6.61 -13.04 -2.05
N VAL A 184 6.02 -14.04 -2.70
CA VAL A 184 6.20 -14.28 -4.14
C VAL A 184 5.49 -13.21 -4.97
N PHE A 185 4.29 -12.78 -4.55
CA PHE A 185 3.59 -11.67 -5.20
C PHE A 185 4.39 -10.37 -5.14
N SER A 186 4.96 -10.07 -3.97
CA SER A 186 5.81 -8.89 -3.75
C SER A 186 7.11 -9.00 -4.55
N LEU A 187 7.69 -10.20 -4.67
CA LEU A 187 8.86 -10.43 -5.52
C LEU A 187 8.55 -10.11 -6.98
N GLY A 188 7.38 -10.49 -7.48
CA GLY A 188 6.89 -10.12 -8.81
C GLY A 188 6.84 -8.60 -9.02
N GLN A 189 6.30 -7.86 -8.03
CA GLN A 189 6.25 -6.39 -8.09
C GLN A 189 7.66 -5.77 -8.11
N ALA A 190 8.53 -6.21 -7.19
CA ALA A 190 9.89 -5.71 -7.08
C ALA A 190 10.71 -6.00 -8.34
N ALA A 191 10.57 -7.21 -8.90
CA ALA A 191 11.22 -7.61 -10.14
C ALA A 191 10.71 -6.77 -11.33
N ALA A 192 9.40 -6.57 -11.46
CA ALA A 192 8.82 -5.75 -12.53
C ALA A 192 9.34 -4.30 -12.49
N ARG A 193 9.36 -3.69 -11.29
CA ARG A 193 9.87 -2.34 -11.09
C ARG A 193 11.39 -2.24 -11.30
N SER A 194 12.12 -3.33 -11.08
CA SER A 194 13.55 -3.45 -11.39
C SER A 194 13.83 -3.77 -12.87
N GLU A 195 12.81 -3.69 -13.73
CA GLU A 195 12.88 -4.04 -15.16
C GLU A 195 13.27 -5.51 -15.43
N ARG A 196 13.12 -6.40 -14.43
CA ARG A 196 13.39 -7.85 -14.54
C ARG A 196 12.13 -8.60 -14.96
N TYR A 197 11.59 -8.27 -16.13
CA TYR A 197 10.24 -8.68 -16.53
C TYR A 197 10.03 -10.20 -16.63
N LYS A 198 11.05 -10.95 -17.07
CA LYS A 198 10.96 -12.42 -17.13
C LYS A 198 10.77 -13.03 -15.74
N GLU A 199 11.58 -12.60 -14.77
CA GLU A 199 11.46 -13.04 -13.38
C GLU A 199 10.16 -12.57 -12.73
N ALA A 200 9.71 -11.36 -13.04
CA ALA A 200 8.43 -10.86 -12.55
C ALA A 200 7.27 -11.76 -13.00
N ALA A 201 7.26 -12.14 -14.28
CA ALA A 201 6.28 -13.07 -14.82
C ALA A 201 6.36 -14.46 -14.15
N ASP A 202 7.57 -15.01 -13.98
CA ASP A 202 7.77 -16.29 -13.28
C ASP A 202 7.24 -16.26 -11.84
N ALA A 203 7.50 -15.17 -11.10
CA ALA A 203 7.02 -14.99 -9.75
C ALA A 203 5.49 -14.90 -9.69
N TYR A 204 4.86 -14.15 -10.60
CA TYR A 204 3.40 -14.09 -10.67
C TYR A 204 2.75 -15.42 -11.08
N GLU A 205 3.38 -16.20 -11.96
CA GLU A 205 2.95 -17.57 -12.27
C GLU A 205 3.01 -18.46 -11.03
N ARG A 206 4.12 -18.38 -10.27
CA ARG A 206 4.25 -19.10 -9.00
C ARG A 206 3.20 -18.67 -8.00
N PHE A 207 2.90 -17.38 -7.88
CA PHE A 207 1.80 -16.87 -7.06
C PHE A 207 0.47 -17.52 -7.47
N LEU A 208 0.15 -17.59 -8.77
CA LEU A 208 -1.08 -18.24 -9.22
C LEU A 208 -1.14 -19.74 -8.89
N ILE A 209 0.01 -20.42 -8.74
CA ILE A 209 0.07 -21.82 -8.35
C ILE A 209 -0.23 -22.00 -6.86
N ILE A 210 0.39 -21.19 -5.99
CA ILE A 210 0.34 -21.39 -4.53
C ILE A 210 -0.79 -20.61 -3.85
N ALA A 211 -1.21 -19.48 -4.42
CA ALA A 211 -2.23 -18.64 -3.82
C ALA A 211 -3.62 -19.30 -3.89
N PRO A 212 -4.45 -19.15 -2.84
CA PRO A 212 -5.84 -19.55 -2.86
C PRO A 212 -6.60 -19.03 -4.09
N ARG A 213 -7.59 -19.79 -4.53
CA ARG A 213 -8.43 -19.46 -5.68
C ARG A 213 -9.69 -18.69 -5.24
N THR A 214 -9.51 -17.67 -4.41
CA THR A 214 -10.62 -16.91 -3.78
C THR A 214 -11.07 -15.70 -4.60
N ASP A 215 -10.17 -15.07 -5.36
CA ASP A 215 -10.46 -13.88 -6.18
C ASP A 215 -10.20 -14.16 -7.67
N ALA A 216 -11.27 -14.41 -8.42
CA ALA A 216 -11.18 -14.68 -9.86
C ALA A 216 -10.70 -13.45 -10.65
N ASP A 217 -11.14 -12.25 -10.26
CA ASP A 217 -10.79 -10.99 -10.93
C ASP A 217 -9.30 -10.68 -10.75
N ARG A 218 -8.76 -10.80 -9.52
CA ARG A 218 -7.31 -10.65 -9.26
C ARG A 218 -6.49 -11.64 -10.06
N ARG A 219 -6.95 -12.88 -10.16
CA ARG A 219 -6.23 -13.91 -10.94
C ARG A 219 -6.29 -13.62 -12.44
N ALA A 220 -7.39 -13.10 -12.96
CA ALA A 220 -7.47 -12.63 -14.34
C ALA A 220 -6.52 -11.45 -14.59
N ARG A 221 -6.47 -10.47 -13.67
CA ARG A 221 -5.51 -9.36 -13.71
C ARG A 221 -4.07 -9.84 -13.77
N ILE A 222 -3.71 -10.78 -12.91
CA ILE A 222 -2.35 -11.31 -12.85
C ILE A 222 -1.99 -12.09 -14.11
N ARG A 223 -2.91 -12.84 -14.72
CA ARG A 223 -2.64 -13.53 -16.00
C ARG A 223 -2.35 -12.55 -17.13
N GLY A 224 -3.18 -11.52 -17.32
CA GLY A 224 -2.91 -10.52 -18.34
C GLY A 224 -1.62 -9.72 -18.07
N LEU A 225 -1.30 -9.48 -16.79
CA LEU A 225 -0.02 -8.89 -16.40
C LEU A 225 1.17 -9.81 -16.75
N ILE A 226 1.05 -11.13 -16.54
CA ILE A 226 2.08 -12.10 -16.96
C ILE A 226 2.30 -12.00 -18.46
N ASP A 227 1.24 -12.06 -19.28
CA ASP A 227 1.34 -11.97 -20.74
C ASP A 227 2.05 -10.67 -21.15
N PHE A 228 1.69 -9.55 -20.52
CA PHE A 228 2.34 -8.27 -20.75
C PHE A 228 3.82 -8.26 -20.36
N LEU A 229 4.17 -8.77 -19.18
CA LEU A 229 5.55 -8.86 -18.72
C LEU A 229 6.41 -9.79 -19.59
N ARG A 230 5.83 -10.88 -20.10
CA ARG A 230 6.51 -11.75 -21.08
C ARG A 230 6.81 -11.01 -22.37
N TYR A 231 5.85 -10.21 -22.87
CA TYR A 231 6.07 -9.34 -24.03
C TYR A 231 7.16 -8.30 -23.77
N LEU A 232 7.14 -7.63 -22.61
CA LEU A 232 8.17 -6.66 -22.23
C LEU A 232 9.56 -7.30 -22.12
N GLY A 233 9.64 -8.53 -21.59
CA GLY A 233 10.89 -9.29 -21.51
C GLY A 233 11.48 -9.74 -22.85
N GLN A 234 10.76 -9.56 -23.96
CA GLN A 234 11.26 -9.77 -25.32
C GLN A 234 11.81 -8.48 -25.96
N GLN A 235 11.51 -7.31 -25.37
CA GLN A 235 12.04 -6.04 -25.85
C GLN A 235 13.50 -5.88 -25.41
N SER A 236 14.29 -5.08 -26.16
CA SER A 236 15.70 -4.84 -25.83
C SER A 236 15.88 -4.05 -24.53
N SER A 237 15.05 -3.02 -24.36
CA SER A 237 15.11 -2.03 -23.30
C SER A 237 13.84 -1.18 -23.36
N LEU A 238 13.42 -0.63 -22.22
CA LEU A 238 12.28 0.28 -22.13
C LEU A 238 12.75 1.69 -21.76
N TYR A 239 11.96 2.69 -22.14
CA TYR A 239 12.19 4.09 -21.78
C TYR A 239 13.58 4.62 -22.15
N ASP A 240 14.11 4.22 -23.31
CA ASP A 240 15.42 4.71 -23.77
C ASP A 240 15.33 6.18 -24.16
N LEU A 241 16.27 6.97 -23.66
CA LEU A 241 16.28 8.41 -23.91
C LEU A 241 17.16 8.74 -25.11
N GLU A 242 16.57 9.38 -26.10
CA GLU A 242 17.17 9.87 -27.34
C GLU A 242 17.02 11.40 -27.44
N GLY A 243 17.77 12.03 -28.34
CA GLY A 243 17.74 13.48 -28.52
C GLY A 243 18.51 14.25 -27.44
N ALA A 244 18.04 15.44 -27.10
CA ALA A 244 18.73 16.34 -26.18
C ALA A 244 18.82 15.78 -24.75
N ASP A 245 19.78 16.26 -23.97
CA ASP A 245 19.84 15.98 -22.52
C ASP A 245 18.87 16.86 -21.72
N ARG A 246 18.38 17.94 -22.32
CA ARG A 246 17.45 18.90 -21.71
C ARG A 246 16.46 19.39 -22.75
N THR A 247 15.20 19.55 -22.34
CA THR A 247 14.18 20.25 -23.13
C THR A 247 13.31 21.08 -22.21
N VAL A 248 12.81 22.20 -22.72
CA VAL A 248 11.80 23.04 -22.07
C VAL A 248 10.62 23.16 -23.02
N VAL A 249 9.43 22.84 -22.54
CA VAL A 249 8.19 22.98 -23.33
C VAL A 249 7.16 23.75 -22.52
N GLU A 250 6.33 24.54 -23.20
CA GLU A 250 5.17 25.18 -22.59
C GLU A 250 4.05 24.16 -22.38
N PHE A 251 3.26 24.35 -21.32
CA PHE A 251 2.04 23.59 -21.08
C PHE A 251 0.84 24.51 -20.92
N GLU A 252 -0.33 24.04 -21.35
CA GLU A 252 -1.60 24.70 -21.07
C GLU A 252 -2.06 24.30 -19.67
N ASN A 253 -2.38 25.26 -18.80
CA ASN A 253 -2.98 24.97 -17.50
C ASN A 253 -4.52 25.06 -17.59
N ARG A 254 -5.21 23.93 -17.44
CA ARG A 254 -6.69 23.85 -17.46
C ARG A 254 -7.16 23.10 -16.22
N ASP A 255 -8.03 23.73 -15.43
CA ASP A 255 -8.55 23.15 -14.18
C ASP A 255 -7.42 22.67 -13.25
N ASN A 256 -6.36 23.47 -13.13
CA ASN A 256 -5.12 23.17 -12.39
C ASN A 256 -4.32 21.95 -12.91
N ARG A 257 -4.65 21.41 -14.08
CA ARG A 257 -3.93 20.29 -14.71
C ARG A 257 -2.99 20.84 -15.80
N PRO A 258 -1.69 20.51 -15.76
CA PRO A 258 -0.74 20.83 -16.82
C PRO A 258 -0.94 19.90 -18.03
N ILE A 259 -1.29 20.48 -19.18
CA ILE A 259 -1.50 19.77 -20.44
C ILE A 259 -0.34 20.09 -21.39
N VAL A 260 0.43 19.07 -21.72
CA VAL A 260 1.62 19.16 -22.58
C VAL A 260 1.30 18.61 -23.96
N LYS A 261 1.83 19.25 -25.00
CA LYS A 261 1.75 18.75 -26.38
C LYS A 261 2.92 17.81 -26.64
N ILE A 262 2.63 16.58 -27.05
CA ILE A 262 3.62 15.54 -27.35
C ILE A 262 3.38 14.93 -28.72
N ARG A 263 4.38 14.25 -29.30
CA ARG A 263 4.20 13.40 -30.49
C ARG A 263 4.38 11.94 -30.11
N ILE A 264 3.57 11.04 -30.69
CA ILE A 264 3.62 9.60 -30.41
C ILE A 264 3.97 8.85 -31.68
N ASN A 265 4.91 7.91 -31.60
CA ASN A 265 5.31 7.04 -32.71
C ASN A 265 5.66 7.81 -34.00
N GLY A 266 6.23 9.02 -33.87
CA GLY A 266 6.54 9.88 -35.01
C GLY A 266 5.32 10.52 -35.68
N SER A 267 4.18 10.62 -34.99
CA SER A 267 3.00 11.35 -35.47
C SER A 267 3.36 12.76 -35.90
N LYS A 268 2.74 13.24 -36.99
CA LYS A 268 2.90 14.63 -37.45
C LYS A 268 2.17 15.60 -36.52
N ASP A 269 1.02 15.17 -36.02
CA ASP A 269 0.19 15.98 -35.15
C ASP A 269 0.64 15.86 -33.69
N TYR A 270 0.51 16.98 -32.98
CA TYR A 270 0.67 17.02 -31.54
C TYR A 270 -0.59 16.52 -30.85
N LEU A 271 -0.39 15.67 -29.84
CA LEU A 271 -1.41 15.12 -28.97
C LEU A 271 -1.35 15.81 -27.62
N ARG A 272 -2.51 16.03 -27.00
CA ARG A 272 -2.66 16.72 -25.71
C ARG A 272 -2.61 15.71 -24.58
N PHE A 273 -1.57 15.75 -23.76
CA PHE A 273 -1.40 14.84 -22.63
C PHE A 273 -1.40 15.61 -21.31
N VAL A 274 -2.23 15.18 -20.36
CA VAL A 274 -2.13 15.66 -18.97
C VAL A 274 -0.87 15.08 -18.36
N LEU A 275 -0.01 15.90 -17.77
CA LEU A 275 1.07 15.39 -16.94
C LEU A 275 0.48 14.90 -15.62
N ASP A 276 0.62 13.60 -15.35
CA ASP A 276 -0.12 12.90 -14.30
C ASP A 276 0.82 12.08 -13.41
N THR A 277 1.26 12.68 -12.31
CA THR A 277 2.06 11.98 -11.29
C THR A 277 1.23 11.02 -10.43
N GLY A 278 -0.11 11.06 -10.56
CA GLY A 278 -1.05 10.09 -10.04
C GLY A 278 -1.21 8.85 -10.93
N SER A 279 -0.40 8.68 -11.99
CA SER A 279 -0.35 7.45 -12.79
C SER A 279 1.05 6.87 -12.88
N GLY A 280 1.20 5.58 -12.55
CA GLY A 280 2.47 4.85 -12.71
C GLY A 280 2.89 4.74 -14.18
N MET A 281 2.01 4.22 -15.03
CA MET A 281 2.23 4.06 -16.47
C MET A 281 1.46 5.12 -17.25
N SER A 282 1.96 5.58 -18.39
CA SER A 282 1.21 6.49 -19.25
C SER A 282 -0.06 5.83 -19.78
N VAL A 283 -1.09 6.63 -20.02
CA VAL A 283 -2.41 6.18 -20.49
C VAL A 283 -2.71 6.87 -21.82
N ILE A 284 -3.19 6.13 -22.80
CA ILE A 284 -3.70 6.67 -24.06
C ILE A 284 -5.19 6.38 -24.19
N SER A 285 -5.94 7.32 -24.74
CA SER A 285 -7.37 7.11 -24.98
C SER A 285 -7.58 6.00 -26.04
N GLU A 286 -8.68 5.26 -25.94
CA GLU A 286 -9.08 4.29 -26.97
C GLU A 286 -9.25 4.92 -28.35
N GLU A 287 -9.75 6.16 -28.39
CA GLU A 287 -9.94 6.89 -29.64
C GLU A 287 -8.60 7.21 -30.30
N THR A 288 -7.66 7.77 -29.53
CA THR A 288 -6.31 8.08 -29.98
C THR A 288 -5.56 6.80 -30.36
N ALA A 289 -5.71 5.72 -29.58
CA ALA A 289 -5.11 4.42 -29.89
C ALA A 289 -5.61 3.87 -31.25
N ARG A 290 -6.93 3.94 -31.51
CA ARG A 290 -7.50 3.56 -32.82
C ARG A 290 -6.97 4.43 -33.95
N LYS A 291 -6.92 5.76 -33.77
CA LYS A 291 -6.38 6.71 -34.76
C LYS A 291 -4.92 6.43 -35.12
N LEU A 292 -4.11 6.03 -34.13
CA LEU A 292 -2.71 5.67 -34.31
C LEU A 292 -2.49 4.21 -34.76
N GLY A 293 -3.55 3.42 -34.92
CA GLY A 293 -3.46 2.01 -35.31
C GLY A 293 -2.83 1.10 -34.25
N LEU A 294 -2.86 1.50 -32.98
CA LEU A 294 -2.31 0.72 -31.87
C LEU A 294 -3.19 -0.50 -31.59
N LYS A 295 -2.55 -1.64 -31.37
CA LYS A 295 -3.21 -2.88 -30.96
C LYS A 295 -2.90 -3.18 -29.49
N PRO A 296 -3.87 -3.74 -28.74
CA PRO A 296 -3.60 -4.29 -27.42
C PRO A 296 -2.49 -5.33 -27.47
N VAL A 297 -1.59 -5.29 -26.49
CA VAL A 297 -0.58 -6.31 -26.25
C VAL A 297 -1.16 -7.43 -25.38
N ALA A 298 -1.91 -7.06 -24.35
CA ALA A 298 -2.53 -7.99 -23.41
C ALA A 298 -3.76 -7.37 -22.74
N HIS A 299 -4.66 -8.22 -22.23
CA HIS A 299 -5.85 -7.81 -21.47
C HIS A 299 -5.73 -8.31 -20.04
N GLY A 300 -5.74 -7.40 -19.08
CA GLY A 300 -5.58 -7.64 -17.65
C GLY A 300 -6.90 -7.73 -16.88
N GLY A 301 -8.01 -8.16 -17.48
CA GLY A 301 -9.29 -8.25 -16.77
C GLY A 301 -9.75 -6.90 -16.20
N LEU A 302 -10.52 -6.90 -15.10
CA LEU A 302 -11.10 -5.68 -14.51
C LEU A 302 -10.26 -5.16 -13.33
N ALA A 303 -9.95 -3.86 -13.32
CA ALA A 303 -9.42 -3.11 -12.18
C ALA A 303 -10.52 -2.29 -11.50
N ARG A 304 -10.29 -1.90 -10.25
CA ARG A 304 -11.09 -0.88 -9.55
C ARG A 304 -10.38 0.47 -9.56
N ALA A 305 -11.14 1.55 -9.63
CA ALA A 305 -10.63 2.91 -9.45
C ALA A 305 -11.74 3.84 -8.96
N VAL A 306 -11.37 5.10 -8.70
CA VAL A 306 -12.30 6.17 -8.34
C VAL A 306 -13.18 6.54 -9.56
N GLY A 307 -14.50 6.67 -9.35
CA GLY A 307 -15.49 7.11 -10.35
C GLY A 307 -16.41 6.01 -10.92
N GLY A 308 -17.62 6.40 -11.36
CA GLY A 308 -18.60 5.66 -12.20
C GLY A 308 -18.61 4.13 -12.18
N GLY A 309 -19.24 3.51 -11.18
CA GLY A 309 -19.36 2.03 -11.10
C GLY A 309 -18.08 1.34 -10.62
N GLY A 310 -16.97 2.08 -10.51
CA GLY A 310 -15.77 1.70 -9.77
C GLY A 310 -14.94 0.59 -10.39
N ARG A 311 -15.21 0.20 -11.66
CA ARG A 311 -14.49 -0.86 -12.38
C ARG A 311 -14.26 -0.51 -13.85
N PHE A 312 -13.12 -0.92 -14.40
CA PHE A 312 -12.78 -0.76 -15.82
C PHE A 312 -11.86 -1.90 -16.29
N GLU A 313 -11.81 -2.17 -17.59
CA GLU A 313 -10.89 -3.17 -18.16
C GLU A 313 -9.46 -2.64 -18.24
N ILE A 314 -8.50 -3.46 -17.82
CA ILE A 314 -7.08 -3.19 -18.01
C ILE A 314 -6.68 -3.65 -19.41
N VAL A 315 -6.35 -2.72 -20.28
CA VAL A 315 -5.80 -3.02 -21.61
C VAL A 315 -4.38 -2.48 -21.68
N TYR A 316 -3.42 -3.36 -21.92
CA TYR A 316 -2.01 -3.00 -22.07
C TYR A 316 -1.68 -2.72 -23.53
N GLY A 317 -0.96 -1.65 -23.78
CA GLY A 317 -0.45 -1.24 -25.08
C GLY A 317 1.04 -0.95 -25.03
N TYR A 318 1.60 -0.65 -26.21
CA TYR A 318 3.01 -0.34 -26.37
C TYR A 318 3.19 0.73 -27.44
N LEU A 319 3.95 1.76 -27.12
CA LEU A 319 4.34 2.82 -28.05
C LEU A 319 5.81 2.62 -28.43
N SER A 320 6.12 2.84 -29.71
CA SER A 320 7.52 2.87 -30.15
C SER A 320 8.24 4.09 -29.61
N SER A 321 7.54 5.23 -29.46
CA SER A 321 8.12 6.42 -28.82
C SER A 321 7.11 7.47 -28.35
N ILE A 322 7.55 8.29 -27.40
CA ILE A 322 6.97 9.57 -27.04
C ILE A 322 8.03 10.66 -27.25
N ASP A 323 7.71 11.71 -28.01
CA ASP A 323 8.56 12.89 -28.17
C ASP A 323 7.98 14.07 -27.38
N ILE A 324 8.78 14.68 -26.50
CA ILE A 324 8.46 15.87 -25.71
C ILE A 324 9.53 16.92 -26.01
N GLY A 325 9.18 17.93 -26.80
CA GLY A 325 10.15 18.91 -27.28
C GLY A 325 11.32 18.23 -28.02
N GLU A 326 12.53 18.42 -27.52
CA GLU A 326 13.77 17.85 -28.08
C GLU A 326 14.17 16.48 -27.49
N VAL A 327 13.41 15.97 -26.51
CA VAL A 327 13.64 14.67 -25.89
C VAL A 327 12.70 13.63 -26.50
N ARG A 328 13.27 12.46 -26.82
CA ARG A 328 12.51 11.30 -27.26
C ARG A 328 12.69 10.15 -26.29
N ILE A 329 11.58 9.51 -25.92
CA ILE A 329 11.53 8.36 -25.03
C ILE A 329 11.05 7.18 -25.88
N ALA A 330 11.93 6.23 -26.18
CA ALA A 330 11.60 5.04 -26.96
C ALA A 330 11.06 3.91 -26.06
N SER A 331 10.34 2.97 -26.66
CA SER A 331 9.89 1.73 -26.00
C SER A 331 9.05 1.98 -24.75
N VAL A 332 7.83 2.49 -24.94
CA VAL A 332 6.98 3.00 -23.85
C VAL A 332 5.73 2.13 -23.65
N PRO A 333 5.68 1.30 -22.59
CA PRO A 333 4.46 0.71 -22.06
C PRO A 333 3.37 1.73 -21.78
N VAL A 334 2.12 1.43 -22.16
CA VAL A 334 0.95 2.26 -21.86
C VAL A 334 -0.27 1.44 -21.47
N TYR A 335 -1.20 2.06 -20.75
CA TYR A 335 -2.58 1.59 -20.70
C TYR A 335 -3.39 2.20 -21.84
N ILE A 336 -4.31 1.44 -22.43
CA ILE A 336 -5.34 1.95 -23.33
C ILE A 336 -6.64 2.02 -22.54
N ARG A 337 -7.31 3.18 -22.50
CA ARG A 337 -8.54 3.38 -21.70
C ARG A 337 -9.56 4.28 -22.39
N HIS A 338 -10.82 4.08 -22.06
CA HIS A 338 -11.89 5.04 -22.35
C HIS A 338 -11.83 6.23 -21.37
N PHE A 339 -12.05 7.45 -21.87
CA PHE A 339 -12.09 8.67 -21.06
C PHE A 339 -13.51 9.22 -21.01
N PHE A 340 -13.90 9.76 -19.84
CA PHE A 340 -15.27 10.20 -19.55
C PHE A 340 -15.45 11.72 -19.52
N ASP A 341 -14.34 12.49 -19.60
CA ASP A 341 -14.39 13.96 -19.61
C ASP A 341 -14.47 14.48 -21.06
N ASP A 342 -15.69 14.76 -21.51
CA ASP A 342 -15.95 15.33 -22.84
C ASP A 342 -15.81 16.87 -22.88
N HIS A 343 -15.62 17.54 -21.74
CA HIS A 343 -15.60 18.99 -21.67
C HIS A 343 -14.23 19.55 -22.05
N ASN A 344 -13.17 18.87 -21.62
CA ASN A 344 -11.78 19.22 -21.91
C ASN A 344 -11.05 17.98 -22.46
N PRO A 345 -11.32 17.57 -23.72
CA PRO A 345 -10.78 16.34 -24.26
C PRO A 345 -9.25 16.37 -24.31
N VAL A 346 -8.66 15.25 -23.89
CA VAL A 346 -7.22 14.99 -23.92
C VAL A 346 -6.98 13.62 -24.56
N ASP A 347 -5.83 13.48 -25.21
CA ASP A 347 -5.43 12.25 -25.89
C ASP A 347 -4.85 11.20 -24.93
N GLY A 348 -4.35 11.64 -23.78
CA GLY A 348 -3.78 10.76 -22.78
C GLY A 348 -3.29 11.42 -21.50
N TYR A 349 -2.70 10.60 -20.65
CA TYR A 349 -2.06 10.97 -19.38
C TYR A 349 -0.61 10.49 -19.41
N LEU A 350 0.34 11.39 -19.13
CA LEU A 350 1.76 11.09 -19.08
C LEU A 350 2.14 10.67 -17.66
N GLY A 351 2.33 9.36 -17.46
CA GLY A 351 2.62 8.77 -16.16
C GLY A 351 4.10 8.80 -15.79
N ILE A 352 4.41 8.54 -14.52
CA ILE A 352 5.75 8.74 -13.98
C ILE A 352 6.79 7.78 -14.56
N ALA A 353 6.42 6.59 -15.03
CA ALA A 353 7.38 5.63 -15.58
C ALA A 353 8.10 6.18 -16.83
N ALA A 354 7.40 6.95 -17.67
CA ALA A 354 7.99 7.62 -18.83
C ALA A 354 8.96 8.74 -18.42
N LEU A 355 8.81 9.28 -17.21
CA LEU A 355 9.60 10.41 -16.69
C LEU A 355 10.68 9.98 -15.71
N GLY A 356 10.66 8.72 -15.25
CA GLY A 356 11.47 8.24 -14.12
C GLY A 356 12.98 8.28 -14.31
N ARG A 357 13.47 8.43 -15.55
CA ARG A 357 14.90 8.58 -15.90
C ARG A 357 15.34 10.04 -16.08
N MET A 358 14.47 10.97 -15.72
CA MET A 358 14.69 12.41 -15.87
C MET A 358 14.31 13.13 -14.57
N ILE A 359 15.00 14.24 -14.33
CA ILE A 359 14.49 15.26 -13.42
C ILE A 359 13.40 16.04 -14.15
N THR A 360 12.23 16.08 -13.55
CA THR A 360 11.04 16.72 -14.13
C THR A 360 10.66 17.94 -13.31
N SER A 361 10.71 19.13 -13.91
CA SER A 361 10.29 20.38 -13.27
C SER A 361 9.02 20.91 -13.91
N VAL A 362 7.96 21.05 -13.11
CA VAL A 362 6.68 21.65 -13.48
C VAL A 362 6.61 23.03 -12.83
N ASP A 363 6.78 24.08 -13.61
CA ASP A 363 6.67 25.45 -13.14
C ASP A 363 5.29 26.01 -13.47
N TYR A 364 4.40 26.07 -12.48
CA TYR A 364 3.05 26.62 -12.67
C TYR A 364 3.02 28.13 -12.86
N GLY A 365 4.07 28.85 -12.46
CA GLY A 365 4.17 30.31 -12.61
C GLY A 365 4.51 30.70 -14.04
N THR A 366 5.48 30.01 -14.64
CA THR A 366 5.87 30.22 -16.05
C THR A 366 5.14 29.30 -17.04
N GLN A 367 4.33 28.36 -16.54
CA GLN A 367 3.65 27.33 -17.33
C GLN A 367 4.61 26.52 -18.20
N SER A 368 5.77 26.19 -17.65
CA SER A 368 6.83 25.45 -18.35
C SER A 368 7.10 24.10 -17.71
N LEU A 369 7.27 23.09 -18.56
CA LEU A 369 7.78 21.77 -18.21
C LEU A 369 9.24 21.70 -18.66
N THR A 370 10.14 21.44 -17.72
CA THR A 370 11.54 21.13 -18.04
C THR A 370 11.84 19.68 -17.73
N LEU A 371 12.45 18.98 -18.68
CA LEU A 371 12.97 17.63 -18.49
C LEU A 371 14.49 17.66 -18.64
N ILE A 372 15.19 17.02 -17.71
CA ILE A 372 16.66 16.86 -17.75
C ILE A 372 17.00 15.39 -17.54
N ARG A 373 17.78 14.84 -18.47
CA ARG A 373 18.30 13.47 -18.38
C ARG A 373 19.15 13.28 -17.13
N GLN A 374 18.79 12.31 -16.31
CA GLN A 374 19.55 11.97 -15.11
C GLN A 374 20.63 10.95 -15.46
N ARG A 375 21.89 11.39 -15.54
CA ARG A 375 23.04 10.50 -15.80
C ARG A 375 23.71 9.98 -14.53
N ASN A 376 23.61 10.72 -13.42
CA ASN A 376 24.22 10.41 -12.12
C ASN A 376 23.21 10.66 -10.99
N ASN A 377 23.39 9.97 -9.86
CA ASN A 377 22.51 10.06 -8.69
C ASN A 377 22.85 11.26 -7.77
N ASP A 378 24.04 11.88 -7.94
CA ASP A 378 24.55 12.97 -7.09
C ASP A 378 24.23 14.37 -7.64
N ILE A 379 22.99 14.58 -8.09
CA ILE A 379 22.57 15.90 -8.57
C ILE A 379 22.11 16.75 -7.38
N ASP A 380 22.75 17.90 -7.18
CA ASP A 380 22.25 18.95 -6.30
C ASP A 380 21.05 19.64 -7.00
N LEU A 381 19.84 19.28 -6.59
CA LEU A 381 18.60 19.82 -7.16
C LEU A 381 18.53 21.34 -7.02
N GLY A 382 19.09 21.93 -5.95
CA GLY A 382 19.12 23.39 -5.80
C GLY A 382 19.98 24.06 -6.87
N LYS A 383 21.19 23.52 -7.12
CA LYS A 383 22.06 24.01 -8.19
C LYS A 383 21.46 23.78 -9.58
N LEU A 384 20.85 22.61 -9.80
CA LEU A 384 20.19 22.29 -11.06
C LEU A 384 19.07 23.28 -11.35
N VAL A 385 18.20 23.54 -10.38
CA VAL A 385 17.08 24.46 -10.55
C VAL A 385 17.55 25.90 -10.72
N ASN A 386 18.61 26.32 -10.04
CA ASN A 386 19.23 27.63 -10.28
C ASN A 386 19.80 27.77 -11.70
N SER A 387 20.17 26.66 -12.34
CA SER A 387 20.57 26.62 -13.75
C SER A 387 19.37 26.54 -14.72
N LEU A 388 18.20 26.05 -14.27
CA LEU A 388 16.98 25.94 -15.09
C LEU A 388 16.48 27.30 -15.59
N GLY A 389 16.68 28.37 -14.83
CA GLY A 389 16.31 29.73 -15.23
C GLY A 389 17.18 30.32 -16.35
N LYS A 390 18.36 29.77 -16.64
CA LYS A 390 19.31 30.33 -17.61
C LYS A 390 19.08 29.81 -19.03
N SER A 391 17.88 30.00 -19.58
CA SER A 391 17.65 29.87 -21.02
C SER A 391 17.56 31.26 -21.64
N ASP A 392 18.19 31.46 -22.80
CA ASP A 392 18.42 32.77 -23.43
C ASP A 392 17.14 33.61 -23.72
N ASN A 393 15.94 33.07 -23.51
CA ASN A 393 14.67 33.77 -23.79
C ASN A 393 13.57 33.68 -22.71
N VAL A 394 13.87 33.21 -21.49
CA VAL A 394 12.88 33.19 -20.39
C VAL A 394 13.38 34.03 -19.23
N GLN A 395 12.65 35.09 -18.88
CA GLN A 395 12.99 35.95 -17.75
C GLN A 395 13.16 35.12 -16.47
N THR A 396 14.38 35.11 -15.93
CA THR A 396 14.75 34.46 -14.69
C THR A 396 13.98 35.07 -13.53
N VAL A 397 12.98 34.36 -13.01
CA VAL A 397 12.51 34.59 -11.64
C VAL A 397 13.66 34.16 -10.72
N GLU A 398 14.13 35.07 -9.84
CA GLU A 398 15.20 34.83 -8.86
C GLU A 398 15.05 33.46 -8.19
N SER A 399 16.17 32.76 -7.96
CA SER A 399 16.15 31.44 -7.30
C SER A 399 15.51 31.54 -5.91
N ARG A 400 14.29 31.03 -5.78
CA ARG A 400 13.55 31.04 -4.52
C ARG A 400 14.01 29.87 -3.64
N PRO A 401 14.09 30.04 -2.32
CA PRO A 401 14.45 28.93 -1.43
C PRO A 401 13.35 27.86 -1.49
N GLY A 402 13.62 26.76 -2.20
CA GLY A 402 12.81 25.55 -2.18
C GLY A 402 13.30 24.56 -1.13
N PHE A 403 12.41 23.64 -0.75
CA PHE A 403 12.69 22.57 0.21
C PHE A 403 12.38 21.21 -0.39
N ASN A 404 13.08 20.18 0.09
CA ASN A 404 12.96 18.81 -0.38
C ASN A 404 12.01 18.03 0.52
N VAL A 405 11.00 17.42 -0.08
CA VAL A 405 10.03 16.53 0.57
C VAL A 405 10.41 15.09 0.19
N PRO A 406 10.82 14.25 1.15
CA PRO A 406 10.98 12.83 0.91
C PRO A 406 9.63 12.22 0.51
N VAL A 407 9.64 11.41 -0.54
CA VAL A 407 8.46 10.71 -1.02
C VAL A 407 8.74 9.23 -1.19
N ARG A 408 7.69 8.44 -1.06
CA ARG A 408 7.70 7.00 -1.28
C ARG A 408 6.88 6.68 -2.53
N THR A 409 7.27 5.65 -3.25
CA THR A 409 6.50 5.20 -4.40
C THR A 409 5.63 4.02 -4.00
N THR A 410 4.31 4.14 -4.14
CA THR A 410 3.36 3.06 -3.84
C THR A 410 3.58 1.83 -4.73
N ALA A 411 2.98 0.70 -4.37
CA ALA A 411 3.00 -0.51 -5.20
C ALA A 411 2.43 -0.28 -6.61
N SER A 412 1.47 0.64 -6.76
CA SER A 412 0.88 1.04 -8.04
C SER A 412 1.67 2.12 -8.79
N GLY A 413 2.80 2.59 -8.24
CA GLY A 413 3.66 3.58 -8.89
C GLY A 413 3.27 5.04 -8.65
N PHE A 414 2.52 5.36 -7.59
CA PHE A 414 2.19 6.75 -7.24
C PHE A 414 3.23 7.32 -6.29
N LEU A 415 3.54 8.62 -6.39
CA LEU A 415 4.36 9.30 -5.39
C LEU A 415 3.51 9.69 -4.19
N SER A 416 3.92 9.30 -3.00
CA SER A 416 3.23 9.59 -1.74
C SER A 416 4.16 10.32 -0.80
N GLY A 417 3.70 11.45 -0.26
CA GLY A 417 4.41 12.27 0.70
C GLY A 417 3.62 12.45 1.99
N GLU A 418 4.34 12.69 3.08
CA GLU A 418 3.72 13.02 4.36
C GLU A 418 3.26 14.47 4.38
N ILE A 419 2.01 14.68 4.81
CA ILE A 419 1.43 15.99 5.02
C ILE A 419 0.87 16.11 6.44
N LEU A 420 0.79 17.33 6.94
CA LEU A 420 0.12 17.67 8.20
C LEU A 420 -1.15 18.43 7.89
N ILE A 421 -2.24 18.07 8.56
CA ILE A 421 -3.50 18.81 8.53
C ILE A 421 -3.72 19.36 9.94
N ASP A 422 -3.93 20.67 10.06
CA ASP A 422 -4.19 21.28 11.36
C ASP A 422 -5.48 20.71 11.98
N GLY A 423 -5.41 20.35 13.26
CA GLY A 423 -6.44 19.58 13.97
C GLY A 423 -6.32 18.05 13.88
N VAL A 424 -5.46 17.50 13.00
CA VAL A 424 -5.19 16.05 12.91
C VAL A 424 -3.86 15.73 13.59
N LYS A 425 -3.87 14.74 14.49
CA LYS A 425 -2.74 14.52 15.43
C LYS A 425 -1.47 13.94 14.80
N ARG A 426 -1.58 13.27 13.66
CA ARG A 426 -0.48 12.52 13.04
C ARG A 426 -0.26 12.94 11.59
N PRO A 427 0.97 12.80 11.07
CA PRO A 427 1.22 12.90 9.64
C PRO A 427 0.36 11.91 8.85
N LEU A 428 -0.06 12.34 7.67
CA LEU A 428 -0.89 11.55 6.76
C LEU A 428 -0.18 11.39 5.43
N ASN A 429 -0.25 10.20 4.86
CA ASN A 429 0.30 9.93 3.53
C ASN A 429 -0.68 10.36 2.45
N PHE A 430 -0.26 11.28 1.58
CA PHE A 430 -1.04 11.77 0.44
C PHE A 430 -0.31 11.51 -0.86
N ILE A 431 -1.03 11.05 -1.88
CA ILE A 431 -0.50 10.95 -3.24
C ILE A 431 -0.27 12.37 -3.77
N ILE A 432 0.90 12.65 -4.35
CA ILE A 432 1.17 13.92 -5.03
C ILE A 432 0.77 13.76 -6.50
N ASP A 433 -0.28 14.45 -6.91
CA ASP A 433 -0.95 14.21 -8.19
C ASP A 433 -1.14 15.51 -8.97
N THR A 434 -0.33 15.69 -10.02
CA THR A 434 -0.48 16.81 -10.97
C THR A 434 -1.69 16.67 -11.88
N GLY A 435 -2.24 15.46 -12.04
CA GLY A 435 -3.43 15.15 -12.84
C GLY A 435 -4.74 15.40 -12.09
N ALA A 436 -4.71 15.46 -10.76
CA ALA A 436 -5.88 15.80 -9.94
C ALA A 436 -6.14 17.33 -9.94
N THR A 437 -7.33 17.76 -10.35
CA THR A 437 -7.71 19.20 -10.33
C THR A 437 -7.80 19.78 -8.92
N VAL A 438 -8.27 18.98 -7.96
CA VAL A 438 -8.53 19.37 -6.58
C VAL A 438 -7.90 18.35 -5.63
N THR A 439 -7.50 18.81 -4.45
CA THR A 439 -7.10 17.93 -3.35
C THR A 439 -8.25 17.00 -2.98
N VAL A 440 -7.94 15.75 -2.65
CA VAL A 440 -8.91 14.71 -2.27
C VAL A 440 -8.59 14.25 -0.85
N MET A 441 -9.63 14.02 -0.06
CA MET A 441 -9.58 13.39 1.24
C MET A 441 -10.31 12.05 1.20
N ALA A 442 -9.74 11.02 1.82
CA ALA A 442 -10.42 9.74 1.95
C ALA A 442 -11.68 9.86 2.83
N GLU A 443 -12.78 9.19 2.46
CA GLU A 443 -14.00 9.09 3.28
C GLU A 443 -13.73 8.57 4.70
N LYS A 444 -12.83 7.59 4.85
CA LYS A 444 -12.43 7.06 6.17
C LYS A 444 -11.76 8.10 7.06
N LEU A 445 -11.05 9.07 6.47
CA LEU A 445 -10.46 10.19 7.21
C LEU A 445 -11.55 11.22 7.56
N ALA A 446 -12.40 11.56 6.59
CA ALA A 446 -13.53 12.47 6.78
C ALA A 446 -14.50 12.00 7.87
N ALA A 447 -14.59 10.68 8.11
CA ALA A 447 -15.42 10.08 9.13
C ALA A 447 -14.91 10.31 10.58
N GLN A 448 -13.63 10.70 10.76
CA GLN A 448 -13.03 10.86 12.09
C GLN A 448 -13.55 12.12 12.79
N ASP A 449 -13.80 12.02 14.10
CA ASP A 449 -14.35 13.12 14.91
C ASP A 449 -13.54 14.43 14.80
N GLU A 450 -12.22 14.33 14.72
CA GLU A 450 -11.32 15.49 14.58
C GLU A 450 -11.39 16.16 13.20
N VAL A 451 -11.93 15.48 12.18
CA VAL A 451 -12.03 15.95 10.79
C VAL A 451 -13.46 16.36 10.42
N GLN A 452 -14.49 15.80 11.08
CA GLN A 452 -15.90 16.15 10.85
C GLN A 452 -16.20 17.66 10.80
N PRO A 453 -15.57 18.53 11.63
CA PRO A 453 -15.78 19.98 11.56
C PRO A 453 -15.36 20.63 10.23
N PHE A 454 -14.53 19.95 9.42
CA PHE A 454 -14.04 20.47 8.14
C PHE A 454 -15.01 20.19 6.99
N ILE A 455 -16.00 19.31 7.17
CA ILE A 455 -16.95 18.93 6.12
C ILE A 455 -17.93 20.08 5.87
N LYS A 456 -18.09 20.44 4.59
CA LYS A 456 -18.94 21.53 4.14
C LYS A 456 -20.27 21.04 3.60
N GLU A 457 -21.29 21.90 3.69
CA GLU A 457 -22.47 21.79 2.83
C GLU A 457 -22.10 22.19 1.40
N GLY A 458 -22.22 21.24 0.47
CA GLY A 458 -21.84 21.44 -0.91
C GLY A 458 -21.55 20.12 -1.59
N ARG A 459 -21.87 20.04 -2.88
CA ARG A 459 -21.65 18.85 -3.69
C ARG A 459 -20.93 19.23 -4.96
N MET A 460 -20.02 18.38 -5.40
CA MET A 460 -19.34 18.52 -6.68
C MET A 460 -19.43 17.24 -7.50
N ARG A 461 -19.18 17.37 -8.79
CA ARG A 461 -18.99 16.24 -9.70
C ARG A 461 -17.50 15.98 -9.85
N VAL A 462 -17.09 14.71 -9.73
CA VAL A 462 -15.70 14.30 -9.91
C VAL A 462 -15.60 13.31 -11.07
N PHE A 463 -14.68 13.59 -11.99
CA PHE A 463 -14.32 12.68 -13.07
C PHE A 463 -13.11 11.86 -12.63
N GLY A 464 -13.25 10.54 -12.59
CA GLY A 464 -12.19 9.61 -12.20
C GLY A 464 -11.93 8.56 -13.28
N ALA A 465 -10.91 7.74 -13.06
CA ALA A 465 -10.46 6.74 -14.03
C ALA A 465 -11.49 5.64 -14.30
N ALA A 466 -12.44 5.40 -13.38
CA ALA A 466 -13.52 4.44 -13.58
C ALA A 466 -14.85 5.10 -13.98
N GLY A 467 -14.92 6.44 -14.08
CA GLY A 467 -16.11 7.16 -14.53
C GLY A 467 -16.43 8.39 -13.69
N ILE A 468 -17.69 8.79 -13.66
CA ILE A 468 -18.15 10.03 -13.00
C ILE A 468 -18.74 9.69 -11.63
N ALA A 469 -18.29 10.39 -10.59
CA ALA A 469 -18.91 10.41 -9.27
C ALA A 469 -19.73 11.71 -9.13
N GLU A 470 -21.03 11.55 -8.96
CA GLU A 470 -21.95 12.66 -8.70
C GLU A 470 -22.04 12.93 -7.19
N ASP A 471 -22.53 14.11 -6.82
CA ASP A 471 -22.91 14.43 -5.44
C ASP A 471 -21.80 14.29 -4.39
N VAL A 472 -20.54 14.46 -4.80
CA VAL A 472 -19.36 14.28 -3.95
C VAL A 472 -19.30 15.37 -2.88
N LYS A 473 -19.15 14.96 -1.61
CA LYS A 473 -19.03 15.88 -0.47
C LYS A 473 -17.75 16.71 -0.56
N MET A 474 -17.82 17.92 -0.01
CA MET A 474 -16.70 18.84 0.07
C MET A 474 -16.21 18.98 1.50
N ALA A 475 -14.92 19.26 1.66
CA ALA A 475 -14.30 19.67 2.91
C ALA A 475 -13.46 20.94 2.70
N LEU A 476 -13.29 21.73 3.76
CA LEU A 476 -12.36 22.84 3.82
C LEU A 476 -11.32 22.57 4.88
N LEU A 477 -10.14 22.20 4.42
CA LEU A 477 -9.02 21.94 5.30
C LEU A 477 -8.49 23.27 5.85
N PRO A 478 -8.43 23.43 7.19
CA PRO A 478 -8.08 24.71 7.81
C PRO A 478 -6.67 25.13 7.42
N LYS A 479 -5.73 24.19 7.48
CA LYS A 479 -4.35 24.36 7.05
C LYS A 479 -3.73 23.02 6.68
N ILE A 480 -3.08 22.96 5.53
CA ILE A 480 -2.24 21.83 5.09
C ILE A 480 -0.80 22.28 5.11
N SER A 481 0.08 21.46 5.67
CA SER A 481 1.53 21.67 5.63
C SER A 481 2.24 20.51 4.95
N VAL A 482 3.18 20.84 4.07
CA VAL A 482 4.06 19.88 3.38
C VAL A 482 5.48 20.38 3.58
N GLY A 483 6.28 19.64 4.36
CA GLY A 483 7.58 20.12 4.80
C GLY A 483 7.47 21.46 5.53
N ALA A 484 8.25 22.46 5.10
CA ALA A 484 8.31 23.79 5.71
C ALA A 484 7.21 24.75 5.23
N TYR A 485 6.37 24.33 4.28
CA TYR A 485 5.36 25.20 3.68
C TYR A 485 3.96 24.83 4.14
N SER A 486 3.12 25.84 4.31
CA SER A 486 1.72 25.66 4.64
C SER A 486 0.79 26.55 3.84
N ARG A 487 -0.42 26.05 3.58
CA ARG A 487 -1.53 26.81 3.01
C ARG A 487 -2.76 26.65 3.87
N GLU A 488 -3.43 27.76 4.10
CA GLU A 488 -4.71 27.80 4.80
C GLU A 488 -5.86 27.64 3.81
N ARG A 489 -7.00 27.15 4.32
CA ARG A 489 -8.29 27.12 3.61
C ARG A 489 -8.21 26.39 2.26
N VAL A 490 -7.76 25.13 2.28
CA VAL A 490 -7.66 24.30 1.07
C VAL A 490 -8.95 23.49 0.89
N ASP A 491 -9.64 23.70 -0.22
CA ASP A 491 -10.80 22.86 -0.57
C ASP A 491 -10.36 21.44 -0.94
N ALA A 492 -11.10 20.45 -0.45
CA ALA A 492 -10.90 19.05 -0.75
C ALA A 492 -12.21 18.34 -1.10
N ALA A 493 -12.17 17.46 -2.11
CA ALA A 493 -13.25 16.52 -2.39
C ALA A 493 -13.14 15.31 -1.45
N VAL A 494 -14.25 14.80 -0.93
CA VAL A 494 -14.26 13.61 -0.08
C VAL A 494 -14.69 12.40 -0.91
N LEU A 495 -13.78 11.46 -1.12
CA LEU A 495 -13.98 10.30 -2.01
C LEU A 495 -13.60 8.99 -1.34
N ASP A 496 -14.24 7.91 -1.77
CA ASP A 496 -13.81 6.55 -1.45
C ASP A 496 -12.46 6.26 -2.14
N LEU A 497 -11.41 6.15 -1.32
CA LEU A 497 -10.07 5.78 -1.77
C LEU A 497 -9.74 4.30 -1.52
N GLU A 498 -10.71 3.47 -1.15
CA GLU A 498 -10.49 2.02 -0.99
C GLU A 498 -9.92 1.37 -2.26
N PRO A 499 -10.42 1.65 -3.49
CA PRO A 499 -9.81 1.12 -4.71
C PRO A 499 -8.32 1.44 -4.87
N VAL A 500 -7.90 2.63 -4.42
CA VAL A 500 -6.49 3.06 -4.43
C VAL A 500 -5.72 2.31 -3.35
N ASN A 501 -6.26 2.26 -2.13
CA ASN A 501 -5.63 1.63 -0.96
C ASN A 501 -5.51 0.11 -1.05
N GLU A 502 -6.38 -0.55 -1.81
CA GLU A 502 -6.28 -1.97 -2.14
C GLU A 502 -4.95 -2.30 -2.82
N THR A 503 -4.41 -1.36 -3.63
CA THR A 503 -3.21 -1.59 -4.46
C THR A 503 -2.02 -0.74 -4.06
N ALA A 504 -2.19 0.35 -3.31
CA ALA A 504 -1.09 1.25 -2.93
C ALA A 504 -0.04 0.59 -2.02
N GLY A 505 -0.45 -0.45 -1.29
CA GLY A 505 0.41 -1.20 -0.37
C GLY A 505 0.39 -0.67 1.07
N PHE A 506 0.28 0.65 1.24
CA PHE A 506 0.07 1.33 2.52
C PHE A 506 -1.01 2.41 2.42
N LEU A 507 -1.60 2.78 3.55
CA LEU A 507 -2.76 3.66 3.63
C LEU A 507 -2.47 5.07 3.08
N GLN A 508 -3.20 5.44 2.02
CA GLN A 508 -3.32 6.79 1.49
C GLN A 508 -4.55 7.45 2.09
N SER A 509 -4.31 8.59 2.73
CA SER A 509 -5.35 9.40 3.40
C SER A 509 -5.95 10.47 2.48
N GLY A 510 -5.32 10.69 1.33
CA GLY A 510 -5.80 11.62 0.32
C GLY A 510 -4.88 11.75 -0.88
N ILE A 511 -5.21 12.72 -1.74
CA ILE A 511 -4.46 13.11 -2.92
C ILE A 511 -4.25 14.61 -2.85
N LEU A 512 -3.01 15.07 -2.95
CA LEU A 512 -2.64 16.48 -3.02
C LEU A 512 -2.69 16.93 -4.48
N GLY A 513 -3.73 17.69 -4.83
CA GLY A 513 -4.04 18.04 -6.21
C GLY A 513 -3.55 19.43 -6.64
N GLY A 514 -3.85 19.77 -7.89
CA GLY A 514 -3.46 21.00 -8.56
C GLY A 514 -3.89 22.28 -7.86
N ASN A 515 -5.00 22.30 -7.12
CA ASN A 515 -5.41 23.47 -6.34
C ASN A 515 -4.39 23.84 -5.23
N PHE A 516 -3.57 22.90 -4.78
CA PHE A 516 -2.43 23.12 -3.90
C PHE A 516 -1.12 23.26 -4.71
N LEU A 517 -0.86 22.36 -5.65
CA LEU A 517 0.42 22.28 -6.38
C LEU A 517 0.70 23.49 -7.28
N ARG A 518 -0.35 24.16 -7.80
CA ARG A 518 -0.22 25.34 -8.68
C ARG A 518 0.52 26.52 -8.07
N HIS A 519 0.80 26.46 -6.77
CA HIS A 519 1.48 27.50 -6.01
C HIS A 519 2.99 27.28 -5.92
N PHE A 520 3.52 26.34 -6.69
CA PHE A 520 4.93 25.99 -6.69
C PHE A 520 5.47 25.83 -8.10
N ARG A 521 6.80 25.95 -8.22
CA ARG A 521 7.55 25.08 -9.12
C ARG A 521 7.80 23.77 -8.39
N VAL A 522 7.36 22.67 -8.99
CA VAL A 522 7.46 21.31 -8.43
C VAL A 522 8.52 20.54 -9.22
N VAL A 523 9.54 20.04 -8.54
CA VAL A 523 10.64 19.30 -9.18
C VAL A 523 10.69 17.88 -8.63
N PHE A 524 10.50 16.91 -9.52
CA PHE A 524 10.50 15.49 -9.21
C PHE A 524 11.87 14.87 -9.49
N ASP A 525 12.46 14.26 -8.46
CA ASP A 525 13.60 13.35 -8.56
C ASP A 525 13.13 11.95 -8.16
N PHE A 526 12.63 11.21 -9.15
CA PHE A 526 12.04 9.89 -8.94
C PHE A 526 13.06 8.88 -8.41
N GLN A 527 14.32 9.00 -8.85
CA GLN A 527 15.37 8.07 -8.47
C GLN A 527 15.72 8.19 -6.98
N ARG A 528 15.82 9.42 -6.47
CA ARG A 528 16.08 9.70 -5.05
C ARG A 528 14.83 9.64 -4.18
N GLY A 529 13.64 9.57 -4.76
CA GLY A 529 12.38 9.64 -4.02
C GLY A 529 12.21 11.00 -3.35
N VAL A 530 12.44 12.09 -4.08
CA VAL A 530 12.33 13.46 -3.56
C VAL A 530 11.46 14.31 -4.48
N VAL A 531 10.59 15.11 -3.87
CA VAL A 531 9.90 16.22 -4.54
C VAL A 531 10.39 17.52 -3.93
N ARG A 532 10.98 18.39 -4.74
CA ARG A 532 11.36 19.73 -4.33
C ARG A 532 10.24 20.71 -4.67
N LEU A 533 9.85 21.50 -3.68
CA LEU A 533 8.81 22.52 -3.79
C LEU A 533 9.44 23.90 -3.68
N GLU A 534 9.27 24.73 -4.71
CA GLU A 534 9.71 26.13 -4.75
C GLU A 534 8.50 27.05 -4.82
N PRO A 535 8.16 27.76 -3.71
CA PRO A 535 6.97 28.60 -3.66
C PRO A 535 6.90 29.69 -4.75
N LEU A 536 5.72 29.87 -5.33
CA LEU A 536 5.46 30.92 -6.32
C LEU A 536 5.09 32.28 -5.69
N ASP A 537 4.74 32.30 -4.41
CA ASP A 537 4.34 33.52 -3.69
C ASP A 537 5.32 33.78 -2.52
N ALA A 538 5.77 35.04 -2.36
CA ALA A 538 6.65 35.46 -1.25
C ALA A 538 5.95 35.52 0.13
N SER A 539 4.62 35.39 0.17
CA SER A 539 3.79 35.53 1.38
C SER A 539 3.62 34.25 2.20
N ALA A 540 4.20 33.13 1.77
CA ALA A 540 4.07 31.88 2.49
C ALA A 540 5.11 31.78 3.62
N VAL A 541 4.62 31.97 4.84
CA VAL A 541 5.36 32.01 6.10
C VAL A 541 6.36 30.87 6.23
N GLN A 542 7.64 31.25 6.37
CA GLN A 542 8.72 30.42 6.82
C GLN A 542 8.53 30.17 8.33
N ILE A 543 8.08 28.97 8.73
CA ILE A 543 8.13 28.57 10.14
C ILE A 543 9.41 27.75 10.32
N GLY A 544 10.15 28.11 11.37
CA GLY A 544 11.54 27.74 11.61
C GLY A 544 11.89 26.27 11.49
N SER A 545 13.16 26.04 11.18
CA SER A 545 13.87 24.78 11.14
C SER A 545 13.41 23.81 12.24
N PRO A 546 13.18 22.51 11.95
CA PRO A 546 13.25 21.51 13.01
C PRO A 546 14.69 21.52 13.55
N THR A 547 14.83 21.74 14.85
CA THR A 547 16.09 21.58 15.57
C THR A 547 16.67 20.17 15.30
N PRO A 548 17.97 20.05 14.98
CA PRO A 548 18.62 18.76 14.88
C PRO A 548 19.00 18.25 16.28
N GLU A 549 18.07 17.60 16.97
CA GLU A 549 18.36 16.75 18.12
C GLU A 549 17.54 15.46 17.93
N SER A 550 18.12 14.40 17.36
CA SER A 550 18.84 13.41 18.15
C SER A 550 19.73 12.58 17.22
N SER A 551 21.01 12.95 17.17
CA SER A 551 22.08 12.01 16.85
C SER A 551 22.93 11.90 18.11
N VAL A 552 22.54 10.97 18.99
CA VAL A 552 23.39 10.52 20.09
C VAL A 552 23.14 9.02 20.29
N HIS A 553 24.15 8.25 19.87
CA HIS A 553 24.45 6.83 20.11
C HIS A 553 23.55 5.74 19.51
#